data_AF-A0AAU3Q9H8-F1
#
_entry.id   AF-A0AAU3Q9H8-F1
#
_cell.length_a   1.000
_cell.length_b   1.000
_cell.length_c   1.000
_cell.angle_alpha   90.00
_cell.angle_beta   90.00
_cell.angle_gamma   90.00
#
_symmetry.space_group_name_H-M   'P 1'
#
loop_
_entity.id
_entity.type
_entity.pdbx_description
1 polymer ?
#
loop_
_entity_poly.entity_id
_entity_poly.type
_entity_poly.pdbx_seq_one_letter_code
_entity_poly.pdbx_strand_id
1 'polypeptide(L)'
;MLESVVTVMRFRLINQTTTDKLINRSLVWGVVGMVLHHHDLAPRYASLWHQLSLGAILAILAGIYGIARLWHGADPTTTRQRQRRYDLTIALVFVAVLIAGTPARGEGMLIDRALSWPAVVFWAVFGAPLAVCAVSVLRICVHDFQVEDLGRREKLVYAAIFAAATGLLCDALAGPTVAALQTYTDLPFPDDPRMSRKAATFFLSALLCSLFTAIPLLAMLATRLGWDTTSRHARRLYPLWRDLTAAFPGLVLYPAAELARHPPAARLHRMTVEIRDTLLGLRPYMQVDTTAGEGHPAADTELGTRISRYSVLVAHALDAKFAGAQPDPDTARIAPRTPSTANDPNSELRVLLALADRWPPVLAAASTSRAHRPASPHQPTKERSR
;
A
#
# COMPACT_ATOMS: atom_id res chain seq x y z
N MET A 1 7.66 -16.09 -17.65
CA MET A 1 6.62 -15.25 -18.30
C MET A 1 6.04 -14.24 -17.32
N LEU A 2 5.33 -14.64 -16.25
CA LEU A 2 4.74 -13.72 -15.27
C LEU A 2 5.77 -12.79 -14.60
N GLU A 3 6.87 -13.33 -14.06
CA GLU A 3 7.92 -12.54 -13.40
C GLU A 3 8.58 -11.51 -14.33
N SER A 4 8.78 -11.88 -15.59
CA SER A 4 9.37 -11.01 -16.61
C SER A 4 8.48 -9.79 -16.88
N VAL A 5 7.16 -9.99 -16.99
CA VAL A 5 6.17 -8.91 -17.17
C VAL A 5 6.11 -8.01 -15.93
N VAL A 6 6.09 -8.60 -14.73
CA VAL A 6 6.09 -7.89 -13.45
C VAL A 6 7.34 -7.01 -13.33
N THR A 7 8.52 -7.54 -13.68
CA THR A 7 9.79 -6.81 -13.64
C THR A 7 9.78 -5.60 -14.57
N VAL A 8 9.33 -5.78 -15.82
CA VAL A 8 9.27 -4.69 -16.81
C VAL A 8 8.28 -3.60 -16.40
N MET A 9 7.09 -3.98 -15.89
CA MET A 9 6.12 -3.01 -15.40
C MET A 9 6.68 -2.21 -14.22
N ARG A 10 7.34 -2.88 -13.27
CA ARG A 10 7.90 -2.21 -12.10
C ARG A 10 8.99 -1.23 -12.45
N PHE A 11 9.89 -1.61 -13.36
CA PHE A 11 10.97 -0.74 -13.81
C PHE A 11 10.46 0.56 -14.44
N ARG A 12 9.33 0.49 -15.17
CA ARG A 12 8.71 1.67 -15.80
C ARG A 12 7.88 2.52 -14.84
N LEU A 13 7.26 1.92 -13.83
CA LEU A 13 6.27 2.60 -12.99
C LEU A 13 6.80 3.04 -11.62
N ILE A 14 7.79 2.31 -11.08
CA ILE A 14 8.23 2.39 -9.69
C ILE A 14 9.77 2.27 -9.64
N ASN A 15 10.46 3.40 -9.77
CA ASN A 15 11.93 3.46 -9.74
C ASN A 15 12.49 4.70 -9.01
N GLN A 16 11.67 5.37 -8.21
CA GLN A 16 12.07 6.64 -7.59
C GLN A 16 12.79 6.44 -6.26
N THR A 17 12.42 5.44 -5.47
CA THR A 17 13.04 5.22 -4.16
C THR A 17 14.25 4.27 -4.24
N THR A 18 15.16 4.38 -3.27
CA THR A 18 16.32 3.47 -3.15
C THR A 18 15.87 2.02 -2.92
N THR A 19 14.79 1.83 -2.16
CA THR A 19 14.16 0.52 -1.93
C THR A 19 13.64 -0.07 -3.24
N ASP A 20 12.99 0.74 -4.09
CA ASP A 20 12.49 0.27 -5.40
C ASP A 20 13.61 -0.20 -6.32
N LYS A 21 14.75 0.52 -6.33
CA LYS A 21 15.93 0.13 -7.12
C LYS A 21 16.49 -1.22 -6.68
N LEU A 22 16.54 -1.47 -5.38
CA LEU A 22 16.98 -2.78 -4.85
C LEU A 22 16.01 -3.89 -5.22
N ILE A 23 14.70 -3.65 -5.12
CA ILE A 23 13.72 -4.67 -5.48
C ILE A 23 13.73 -4.95 -6.98
N ASN A 24 13.82 -3.92 -7.83
CA ASN A 24 13.95 -4.08 -9.28
C ASN A 24 15.19 -4.92 -9.63
N ARG A 25 16.30 -4.67 -8.94
CA ARG A 25 17.53 -5.44 -9.11
C ARG A 25 17.35 -6.91 -8.69
N SER A 26 16.72 -7.18 -7.54
CA SER A 26 16.43 -8.56 -7.12
C SER A 26 15.54 -9.29 -8.12
N LEU A 27 14.54 -8.62 -8.70
CA LEU A 27 13.67 -9.21 -9.72
C LEU A 27 14.43 -9.57 -11.01
N VAL A 28 15.37 -8.72 -11.45
CA VAL A 28 16.24 -9.03 -12.60
C VAL A 28 17.04 -10.31 -12.33
N TRP A 29 17.61 -10.45 -11.13
CA TRP A 29 18.31 -11.68 -10.75
C TRP A 29 17.37 -12.89 -10.66
N GLY A 30 16.12 -12.71 -10.23
CA GLY A 30 15.08 -13.75 -10.29
C GLY A 30 14.86 -14.27 -11.71
N VAL A 31 14.67 -13.36 -12.67
CA VAL A 31 14.49 -13.73 -14.09
C VAL A 31 15.74 -14.43 -14.63
N VAL A 32 16.94 -13.93 -14.33
CA VAL A 32 18.20 -14.58 -14.72
C VAL A 32 18.29 -15.99 -14.14
N GLY A 33 17.98 -16.16 -12.86
CA GLY A 33 17.95 -17.46 -12.18
C GLY A 33 16.98 -18.44 -12.83
N MET A 34 15.76 -18.00 -13.16
CA MET A 34 14.76 -18.82 -13.86
C MET A 34 15.23 -19.24 -15.26
N VAL A 35 15.83 -18.33 -16.04
CA VAL A 35 16.34 -18.65 -17.38
C VAL A 35 17.46 -19.69 -17.29
N LEU A 36 18.42 -19.49 -16.37
CA LEU A 36 19.51 -20.44 -16.12
C LEU A 36 18.98 -21.81 -15.70
N HIS A 37 17.96 -21.84 -14.84
CA HIS A 37 17.35 -23.08 -14.38
C HIS A 37 16.52 -23.78 -15.48
N HIS A 38 15.88 -23.03 -16.38
CA HIS A 38 15.11 -23.60 -17.48
C HIS A 38 16.00 -24.25 -18.55
N HIS A 39 17.21 -23.73 -18.76
CA HIS A 39 18.20 -24.32 -19.67
C HIS A 39 18.75 -25.67 -19.18
N ASP A 40 18.48 -26.06 -17.93
CA ASP A 40 18.89 -27.33 -17.32
C ASP A 40 17.91 -28.51 -17.58
N LEU A 41 16.93 -28.35 -18.49
CA LEU A 41 16.05 -29.45 -18.93
C LEU A 41 16.75 -30.50 -19.83
N ALA A 42 18.08 -30.44 -19.99
CA ALA A 42 18.90 -31.45 -20.66
C ALA A 42 19.58 -32.39 -19.63
N PRO A 43 19.77 -33.69 -19.92
CA PRO A 43 19.81 -34.77 -18.92
C PRO A 43 21.09 -34.89 -18.06
N ARG A 44 21.91 -33.85 -17.93
CA ARG A 44 23.08 -33.83 -17.03
C ARG A 44 22.83 -32.92 -15.85
N TYR A 45 22.29 -33.50 -14.79
CA TYR A 45 21.97 -32.88 -13.51
C TYR A 45 23.14 -32.13 -12.83
N ALA A 46 24.39 -32.32 -13.26
CA ALA A 46 25.59 -31.67 -12.71
C ALA A 46 26.14 -30.54 -13.61
N SER A 47 25.28 -29.74 -14.23
CA SER A 47 25.72 -28.70 -15.15
C SER A 47 26.25 -27.45 -14.41
N LEU A 48 27.19 -26.74 -15.04
CA LEU A 48 27.68 -25.45 -14.56
C LEU A 48 26.56 -24.39 -14.48
N TRP A 49 25.48 -24.56 -15.26
CA TRP A 49 24.32 -23.67 -15.27
C TRP A 49 23.52 -23.75 -13.98
N HIS A 50 23.38 -24.95 -13.40
CA HIS A 50 22.77 -25.12 -12.08
C HIS A 50 23.48 -24.29 -11.01
N GLN A 51 24.81 -24.36 -10.96
CA GLN A 51 25.60 -23.60 -9.99
C GLN A 51 25.55 -22.09 -10.28
N LEU A 52 25.54 -21.68 -11.54
CA LEU A 52 25.34 -20.26 -11.90
C LEU A 52 23.97 -19.75 -11.42
N SER A 53 22.92 -20.58 -11.48
CA SER A 53 21.59 -20.20 -10.97
C SER A 53 21.60 -19.93 -9.46
N LEU A 54 22.42 -20.64 -8.69
CA LEU A 54 22.62 -20.38 -7.25
C LEU A 54 23.24 -19.01 -6.98
N GLY A 55 24.10 -18.52 -7.88
CA GLY A 55 24.64 -17.17 -7.83
C GLY A 55 23.55 -16.10 -7.97
N ALA A 56 22.55 -16.34 -8.83
CA ALA A 56 21.41 -15.45 -8.97
C ALA A 56 20.58 -15.40 -7.68
N ILE A 57 20.38 -16.54 -7.00
CA ILE A 57 19.69 -16.61 -5.71
C ILE A 57 20.43 -15.81 -4.64
N LEU A 58 21.75 -15.98 -4.55
CA LEU A 58 22.57 -15.21 -3.61
C LEU A 58 22.49 -13.70 -3.89
N ALA A 59 22.47 -13.30 -5.17
CA ALA A 59 22.30 -11.89 -5.56
C ALA A 59 20.93 -11.32 -5.18
N ILE A 60 19.87 -12.13 -5.22
CA ILE A 60 18.53 -11.76 -4.71
C ILE A 60 18.60 -11.52 -3.20
N LEU A 61 19.23 -12.43 -2.46
CA LEU A 61 19.40 -12.32 -1.00
C LEU A 61 20.18 -11.07 -0.60
N ALA A 62 21.21 -10.71 -1.37
CA ALA A 62 21.95 -9.45 -1.17
C ALA A 62 21.02 -8.22 -1.22
N GLY A 63 20.05 -8.22 -2.14
CA GLY A 63 19.05 -7.17 -2.28
C GLY A 63 18.03 -7.18 -1.14
N ILE A 64 17.51 -8.36 -0.77
CA ILE A 64 16.57 -8.53 0.34
C ILE A 64 17.21 -8.06 1.66
N TYR A 65 18.46 -8.42 1.92
CA TYR A 65 19.19 -7.96 3.09
C TYR A 65 19.37 -6.44 3.11
N GLY A 66 19.71 -5.84 1.97
CA GLY A 66 19.79 -4.39 1.83
C GLY A 66 18.48 -3.68 2.16
N ILE A 67 17.35 -4.23 1.69
CA ILE A 67 15.99 -3.72 1.99
C ILE A 67 15.67 -3.87 3.48
N ALA A 68 15.92 -5.03 4.06
CA ALA A 68 15.67 -5.28 5.49
C ALA A 68 16.46 -4.31 6.38
N ARG A 69 17.71 -3.97 6.00
CA ARG A 69 18.52 -2.99 6.72
C ARG A 69 18.00 -1.56 6.58
N LEU A 70 17.47 -1.18 5.42
CA LEU A 70 16.80 0.11 5.23
C LEU A 70 15.56 0.24 6.12
N TRP A 71 14.76 -0.83 6.24
CA TRP A 71 13.62 -0.86 7.15
C TRP A 71 13.99 -0.74 8.62
N HIS A 72 15.16 -1.25 9.02
CA HIS A 72 15.72 -1.04 10.36
C HIS A 72 16.29 0.38 10.60
N GLY A 73 15.99 1.36 9.74
CA GLY A 73 16.42 2.75 9.91
C GLY A 73 17.85 3.02 9.43
N ALA A 74 18.42 2.17 8.56
CA ALA A 74 19.70 2.49 7.94
C ALA A 74 19.62 3.73 7.04
N ASP A 75 20.63 4.59 7.13
CA ASP A 75 20.70 5.83 6.36
C ASP A 75 20.64 5.59 4.84
N PRO A 76 19.64 6.17 4.13
CA PRO A 76 19.47 6.02 2.69
C PRO A 76 20.60 6.63 1.85
N THR A 77 21.40 7.55 2.40
CA THR A 77 22.51 8.19 1.67
C THR A 77 23.70 7.26 1.48
N THR A 78 23.95 6.37 2.44
CA THR A 78 25.07 5.41 2.42
C THR A 78 24.71 4.06 1.79
N THR A 79 23.48 3.90 1.30
CA THR A 79 22.97 2.60 0.81
C THR A 79 23.81 2.02 -0.31
N ARG A 80 24.29 2.83 -1.25
CA ARG A 80 25.09 2.33 -2.39
C ARG A 80 26.40 1.70 -1.95
N GLN A 81 27.07 2.29 -0.95
CA GLN A 81 28.33 1.77 -0.43
C GLN A 81 28.11 0.49 0.39
N ARG A 82 27.06 0.46 1.22
CA ARG A 82 26.68 -0.73 1.98
C ARG A 82 26.28 -1.89 1.07
N GLN A 83 25.49 -1.60 0.04
CA GLN A 83 25.08 -2.61 -0.95
C GLN A 83 26.29 -3.20 -1.66
N ARG A 84 27.29 -2.39 -2.05
CA ARG A 84 28.54 -2.91 -2.63
C ARG A 84 29.27 -3.89 -1.70
N ARG A 85 29.25 -3.64 -0.38
CA ARG A 85 29.83 -4.57 0.60
C ARG A 85 29.04 -5.87 0.67
N TYR A 86 27.71 -5.79 0.69
CA TYR A 86 26.84 -6.98 0.68
C TYR A 86 27.03 -7.81 -0.59
N ASP A 87 27.13 -7.13 -1.74
CA ASP A 87 27.38 -7.76 -3.03
C ASP A 87 28.74 -8.46 -3.07
N LEU A 88 29.78 -7.84 -2.50
CA LEU A 88 31.11 -8.43 -2.40
C LEU A 88 31.10 -9.67 -1.48
N THR A 89 30.46 -9.58 -0.32
CA THR A 89 30.31 -10.73 0.59
C THR A 89 29.60 -11.89 -0.10
N ILE A 90 28.52 -11.60 -0.83
CA ILE A 90 27.77 -12.60 -1.58
C ILE A 90 28.58 -13.17 -2.75
N ALA A 91 29.36 -12.34 -3.46
CA ALA A 91 30.26 -12.82 -4.50
C ALA A 91 31.33 -13.77 -3.95
N LEU A 92 31.88 -13.47 -2.77
CA LEU A 92 32.84 -14.36 -2.09
C LEU A 92 32.20 -15.69 -1.68
N VAL A 93 30.99 -15.64 -1.11
CA VAL A 93 30.20 -16.84 -0.79
C VAL A 93 29.94 -17.66 -2.06
N PHE A 94 29.58 -17.00 -3.17
CA PHE A 94 29.36 -17.67 -4.44
C PHE A 94 30.61 -18.36 -4.98
N VAL A 95 31.78 -17.74 -4.88
CA VAL A 95 33.07 -18.37 -5.24
C VAL A 95 33.33 -19.60 -4.37
N ALA A 96 33.08 -19.52 -3.06
CA ALA A 96 33.23 -20.67 -2.17
C ALA A 96 32.28 -21.83 -2.54
N VAL A 97 31.03 -21.51 -2.89
CA VAL A 97 30.02 -22.46 -3.40
C VAL A 97 30.49 -23.12 -4.70
N LEU A 98 31.08 -22.38 -5.64
CA LEU A 98 31.64 -22.93 -6.87
C LEU A 98 32.82 -23.87 -6.62
N ILE A 99 33.74 -23.51 -5.73
CA ILE A 99 34.90 -24.34 -5.37
C ILE A 99 34.43 -25.63 -4.71
N ALA A 100 33.58 -25.54 -3.68
CA ALA A 100 33.04 -26.69 -2.96
C ALA A 100 32.20 -27.62 -3.88
N GLY A 101 31.53 -27.07 -4.89
CA GLY A 101 30.78 -27.82 -5.88
C GLY A 101 31.60 -28.39 -7.04
N THR A 102 32.92 -28.18 -7.09
CA THR A 102 33.79 -28.68 -8.18
C THR A 102 33.96 -30.19 -8.20
N PRO A 103 34.17 -30.89 -7.06
CA PRO A 103 34.32 -32.34 -7.02
C PRO A 103 33.08 -33.07 -7.57
N ALA A 104 31.89 -32.69 -7.09
CA ALA A 104 30.62 -33.26 -7.54
C ALA A 104 30.39 -33.09 -9.07
N ARG A 105 30.80 -31.94 -9.64
CA ARG A 105 30.75 -31.72 -11.09
C ARG A 105 31.70 -32.61 -11.87
N GLY A 106 32.91 -32.84 -11.36
CA GLY A 106 33.89 -33.74 -11.97
C GLY A 106 33.36 -35.17 -12.10
N GLU A 107 32.53 -35.59 -11.15
CA GLU A 107 31.89 -36.92 -11.12
C GLU A 107 30.54 -36.97 -11.87
N GLY A 108 30.08 -35.85 -12.43
CA GLY A 108 28.77 -35.76 -13.09
C GLY A 108 27.58 -35.96 -12.14
N MET A 109 27.80 -35.81 -10.83
CA MET A 109 26.81 -36.02 -9.79
C MET A 109 26.26 -34.69 -9.25
N LEU A 110 25.02 -34.73 -8.77
CA LEU A 110 24.47 -33.66 -7.95
C LEU A 110 25.25 -33.59 -6.63
N ILE A 111 25.37 -32.38 -6.07
CA ILE A 111 26.07 -32.17 -4.79
C ILE A 111 25.43 -32.97 -3.66
N ASP A 112 24.14 -33.25 -3.73
CA ASP A 112 23.45 -34.12 -2.76
C ASP A 112 23.81 -35.60 -2.89
N ARG A 113 24.38 -36.03 -4.02
CA ARG A 113 24.81 -37.42 -4.24
C ARG A 113 26.30 -37.64 -4.04
N ALA A 114 27.11 -36.60 -4.23
CA ALA A 114 28.50 -36.62 -3.82
C ALA A 114 28.57 -36.53 -2.28
N LEU A 115 28.15 -37.60 -1.60
CA LEU A 115 28.12 -37.77 -0.13
C LEU A 115 29.56 -37.63 0.42
N SER A 116 29.97 -36.38 0.60
CA SER A 116 31.35 -36.02 0.88
C SER A 116 31.37 -34.73 1.69
N TRP A 117 32.42 -34.53 2.47
CA TRP A 117 32.61 -33.32 3.26
C TRP A 117 32.40 -31.99 2.49
N PRO A 118 32.81 -31.87 1.20
CA PRO A 118 32.48 -30.70 0.37
C PRO A 118 30.98 -30.38 0.26
N ALA A 119 30.09 -31.38 0.29
CA ALA A 119 28.64 -31.15 0.23
C ALA A 119 28.11 -30.50 1.51
N VAL A 120 28.62 -30.89 2.68
CA VAL A 120 28.29 -30.26 3.97
C VAL A 120 28.71 -28.79 3.97
N VAL A 121 29.94 -28.52 3.54
CA VAL A 121 30.49 -27.15 3.44
C VAL A 121 29.67 -26.32 2.46
N PHE A 122 29.34 -26.89 1.29
CA PHE A 122 28.52 -26.21 0.28
C PHE A 122 27.18 -25.76 0.85
N TRP A 123 26.42 -26.67 1.47
CA TRP A 123 25.10 -26.35 2.01
C TRP A 123 25.18 -25.39 3.19
N ALA A 124 26.19 -25.51 4.06
CA ALA A 124 26.39 -24.59 5.18
C ALA A 124 26.70 -23.17 4.70
N VAL A 125 27.64 -23.03 3.75
CA VAL A 125 28.06 -21.73 3.20
C VAL A 125 26.93 -21.09 2.39
N PHE A 126 26.17 -21.88 1.62
CA PHE A 126 25.01 -21.38 0.89
C PHE A 126 23.83 -21.03 1.82
N GLY A 127 23.56 -21.84 2.84
CA GLY A 127 22.45 -21.66 3.78
C GLY A 127 22.63 -20.47 4.72
N ALA A 128 23.86 -20.10 5.06
CA ALA A 128 24.12 -19.00 6.01
C ALA A 128 23.51 -17.65 5.57
N PRO A 129 23.72 -17.14 4.33
CA PRO A 129 23.02 -15.94 3.86
C PRO A 129 21.49 -16.05 3.86
N LEU A 130 20.94 -17.23 3.53
CA LEU A 130 19.49 -17.47 3.59
C LEU A 130 18.98 -17.32 5.03
N ALA A 131 19.64 -17.98 5.98
CA ALA A 131 19.28 -17.91 7.39
C ALA A 131 19.36 -16.47 7.94
N VAL A 132 20.40 -15.71 7.58
CA VAL A 132 20.55 -14.30 7.98
C VAL A 132 19.41 -13.45 7.42
N CYS A 133 19.03 -13.63 6.16
CA CYS A 133 17.89 -12.91 5.56
C CYS A 133 16.58 -13.29 6.24
N ALA A 134 16.33 -14.58 6.44
CA ALA A 134 15.12 -15.09 7.09
C ALA A 134 14.97 -14.55 8.51
N VAL A 135 16.02 -14.60 9.33
CA VAL A 135 16.02 -14.04 10.69
C VAL A 135 15.77 -12.53 10.67
N SER A 136 16.37 -11.81 9.71
CA SER A 136 16.15 -10.36 9.58
C SER A 136 14.68 -10.05 9.28
N VAL A 137 14.06 -10.77 8.36
CA VAL A 137 12.63 -10.60 8.02
C VAL A 137 11.73 -10.98 9.20
N LEU A 138 12.02 -12.08 9.90
CA LEU A 138 11.27 -12.50 11.09
C LEU A 138 11.30 -11.44 12.19
N ARG A 139 12.48 -10.84 12.43
CA ARG A 139 12.62 -9.74 13.41
C ARG A 139 11.77 -8.53 13.04
N ILE A 140 11.71 -8.17 11.76
CA ILE A 140 10.87 -7.06 11.27
C ILE A 140 9.39 -7.38 11.52
N CYS A 141 8.93 -8.57 11.12
CA CYS A 141 7.55 -8.96 11.37
C CYS A 141 7.21 -8.91 12.87
N VAL A 142 8.06 -9.46 13.74
CA VAL A 142 7.83 -9.45 15.20
C VAL A 142 7.79 -8.04 15.77
N HIS A 143 8.72 -7.17 15.35
CA HIS A 143 8.77 -5.78 15.78
C HIS A 143 7.49 -5.03 15.38
N ASP A 144 7.07 -5.15 14.12
CA ASP A 144 5.90 -4.42 13.60
C ASP A 144 4.59 -4.96 14.20
N PHE A 145 4.51 -6.26 14.49
CA PHE A 145 3.39 -6.84 15.25
C PHE A 145 3.30 -6.32 16.69
N GLN A 146 4.41 -5.91 17.29
CA GLN A 146 4.46 -5.43 18.68
C GLN A 146 4.20 -3.92 18.78
N VAL A 147 4.60 -3.14 17.77
CA VAL A 147 4.60 -1.67 17.82
C VAL A 147 3.35 -1.07 17.18
N GLU A 148 2.78 -1.70 16.14
CA GLU A 148 1.68 -1.12 15.38
C GLU A 148 0.33 -1.81 15.68
N ASP A 149 -0.72 -1.01 15.85
CA ASP A 149 -2.10 -1.51 15.92
C ASP A 149 -2.61 -1.86 14.52
N LEU A 150 -2.03 -2.93 13.96
CA LEU A 150 -2.23 -3.36 12.58
C LEU A 150 -3.67 -3.84 12.36
N GLY A 151 -4.25 -3.44 11.22
CA GLY A 151 -5.55 -3.91 10.78
C GLY A 151 -5.56 -5.43 10.50
N ARG A 152 -6.74 -6.07 10.55
CA ARG A 152 -6.86 -7.54 10.33
C ARG A 152 -6.24 -8.03 9.01
N ARG A 153 -6.30 -7.22 7.95
CA ARG A 153 -5.72 -7.56 6.64
C ARG A 153 -4.19 -7.49 6.66
N GLU A 154 -3.63 -6.48 7.31
CA GLU A 154 -2.18 -6.32 7.46
C GLU A 154 -1.61 -7.46 8.31
N LYS A 155 -2.31 -7.83 9.40
CA LYS A 155 -1.96 -8.99 10.23
C LYS A 155 -1.87 -10.29 9.42
N LEU A 156 -2.80 -10.53 8.48
CA LEU A 156 -2.74 -11.70 7.60
C LEU A 156 -1.54 -11.65 6.65
N VAL A 157 -1.21 -10.48 6.09
CA VAL A 157 -0.05 -10.31 5.21
C VAL A 157 1.25 -10.56 5.99
N TYR A 158 1.40 -9.94 7.16
CA TYR A 158 2.58 -10.16 8.01
C TYR A 158 2.69 -11.60 8.51
N ALA A 159 1.57 -12.26 8.83
CA ALA A 159 1.55 -13.68 9.20
C ALA A 159 2.02 -14.57 8.03
N ALA A 160 1.60 -14.28 6.80
CA ALA A 160 2.05 -15.00 5.62
C ALA A 160 3.56 -14.80 5.36
N ILE A 161 4.07 -13.57 5.51
CA ILE A 161 5.51 -13.27 5.39
C ILE A 161 6.29 -14.00 6.49
N PHE A 162 5.78 -14.00 7.73
CA PHE A 162 6.39 -14.70 8.86
C PHE A 162 6.47 -16.22 8.61
N ALA A 163 5.38 -16.84 8.13
CA ALA A 163 5.36 -18.26 7.79
C ALA A 163 6.35 -18.60 6.67
N ALA A 164 6.41 -17.78 5.62
CA ALA A 164 7.35 -17.96 4.52
C ALA A 164 8.82 -17.82 4.98
N ALA A 165 9.13 -16.81 5.79
CA ALA A 165 10.47 -16.61 6.35
C ALA A 165 10.88 -17.74 7.31
N THR A 166 9.94 -18.26 8.10
CA THR A 166 10.17 -19.43 8.96
C THR A 166 10.47 -20.67 8.13
N GLY A 167 9.71 -20.92 7.07
CA GLY A 167 9.96 -22.03 6.14
C GLY A 167 11.35 -21.94 5.50
N LEU A 168 11.76 -20.75 5.07
CA LEU A 168 13.10 -20.50 4.53
C LEU A 168 14.20 -20.74 5.56
N LEU A 169 13.99 -20.36 6.82
CA LEU A 169 14.95 -20.62 7.90
C LEU A 169 15.09 -22.13 8.17
N CYS A 170 13.97 -22.85 8.21
CA CYS A 170 13.97 -24.29 8.35
C CYS A 170 14.74 -24.97 7.21
N ASP A 171 14.52 -24.55 5.96
CA ASP A 171 15.23 -25.10 4.79
C ASP A 171 16.74 -24.82 4.84
N ALA A 172 17.12 -23.60 5.21
CA ALA A 172 18.52 -23.19 5.36
C ALA A 172 19.29 -24.01 6.42
N LEU A 173 18.60 -24.47 7.47
CA LEU A 173 19.17 -25.31 8.53
C LEU A 173 19.08 -26.81 8.19
N ALA A 174 18.03 -27.24 7.51
CA ALA A 174 17.81 -28.64 7.13
C ALA A 174 18.85 -29.14 6.12
N GLY A 175 19.25 -28.32 5.14
CA GLY A 175 20.24 -28.71 4.12
C GLY A 175 21.58 -29.20 4.71
N PRO A 176 22.28 -28.37 5.48
CA PRO A 176 23.56 -28.74 6.10
C PRO A 176 23.43 -29.91 7.09
N THR A 177 22.35 -29.93 7.87
CA THR A 177 22.13 -30.98 8.89
C THR A 177 21.88 -32.34 8.24
N VAL A 178 21.05 -32.41 7.20
CA VAL A 178 20.83 -33.65 6.44
C VAL A 178 22.11 -34.10 5.75
N ALA A 179 22.84 -33.18 5.10
CA ALA A 179 24.11 -33.52 4.45
C ALA A 179 25.15 -34.05 5.46
N ALA A 180 25.25 -33.44 6.64
CA ALA A 180 26.13 -33.91 7.70
C ALA A 180 25.72 -35.29 8.20
N LEU A 181 24.44 -35.50 8.51
CA LEU A 181 23.93 -36.80 8.96
C LEU A 181 24.20 -37.89 7.93
N GLN A 182 23.91 -37.65 6.65
CA GLN A 182 24.21 -38.60 5.57
C GLN A 182 25.70 -38.94 5.47
N THR A 183 26.58 -37.96 5.64
CA THR A 183 28.04 -38.15 5.56
C THR A 183 28.60 -38.91 6.78
N TYR A 184 27.98 -38.77 7.95
CA TYR A 184 28.51 -39.33 9.21
C TYR A 184 27.82 -40.60 9.72
N THR A 185 26.60 -40.89 9.29
CA THR A 185 25.80 -41.99 9.85
C THR A 185 25.40 -43.05 8.83
N ASP A 186 25.77 -42.88 7.55
CA ASP A 186 25.39 -43.77 6.43
C ASP A 186 23.88 -44.10 6.39
N LEU A 187 23.04 -43.25 6.99
CA LEU A 187 21.60 -43.49 7.09
C LEU A 187 20.96 -43.34 5.70
N PRO A 188 20.20 -44.36 5.23
CA PRO A 188 19.49 -44.27 3.97
C PRO A 188 18.30 -43.31 4.13
N PHE A 189 18.50 -42.06 3.73
CA PHE A 189 17.39 -41.14 3.49
C PHE A 189 16.73 -41.47 2.14
N PRO A 190 15.42 -41.19 1.98
CA PRO A 190 14.74 -41.44 0.71
C PRO A 190 15.45 -40.73 -0.44
N ASP A 191 15.88 -41.50 -1.45
CA ASP A 191 16.49 -40.96 -2.66
C ASP A 191 15.51 -40.00 -3.34
N ASP A 192 15.88 -38.72 -3.44
CA ASP A 192 15.23 -37.72 -4.31
C ASP A 192 16.13 -37.49 -5.55
N PRO A 193 16.15 -38.44 -6.51
CA PRO A 193 17.07 -38.44 -7.64
C PRO A 193 16.91 -37.23 -8.57
N ARG A 194 15.82 -36.46 -8.42
CA ARG A 194 15.50 -35.29 -9.24
C ARG A 194 15.56 -33.97 -8.46
N MET A 195 15.97 -33.98 -7.19
CA MET A 195 15.85 -32.83 -6.28
C MET A 195 14.46 -32.19 -6.30
N SER A 196 13.41 -32.98 -6.56
CA SER A 196 12.05 -32.49 -6.78
C SER A 196 11.50 -31.78 -5.55
N ARG A 197 11.86 -32.24 -4.35
CA ARG A 197 11.47 -31.61 -3.09
C ARG A 197 12.16 -30.27 -2.90
N LYS A 198 13.48 -30.21 -3.13
CA LYS A 198 14.26 -28.97 -3.00
C LYS A 198 13.89 -27.95 -4.07
N ALA A 199 13.67 -28.39 -5.31
CA ALA A 199 13.15 -27.57 -6.39
C ALA A 199 11.74 -27.05 -6.04
N ALA A 200 10.83 -27.88 -5.50
CA ALA A 200 9.51 -27.43 -5.08
C ALA A 200 9.57 -26.37 -3.97
N THR A 201 10.42 -26.54 -2.96
CA THR A 201 10.62 -25.52 -1.91
C THR A 201 11.16 -24.22 -2.51
N PHE A 202 12.11 -24.32 -3.46
CA PHE A 202 12.66 -23.18 -4.16
C PHE A 202 11.61 -22.46 -5.01
N PHE A 203 10.85 -23.20 -5.83
CA PHE A 203 9.77 -22.68 -6.66
C PHE A 203 8.67 -22.04 -5.82
N LEU A 204 8.26 -22.66 -4.72
CA LEU A 204 7.25 -22.12 -3.82
C LEU A 204 7.74 -20.82 -3.17
N SER A 205 9.00 -20.77 -2.75
CA SER A 205 9.61 -19.58 -2.17
C SER A 205 9.73 -18.44 -3.19
N ALA A 206 10.17 -18.76 -4.41
CA ALA A 206 10.23 -17.79 -5.52
C ALA A 206 8.84 -17.26 -5.89
N LEU A 207 7.84 -18.15 -5.98
CA LEU A 207 6.45 -17.79 -6.24
C LEU A 207 5.89 -16.87 -5.15
N LEU A 208 6.13 -17.18 -3.88
CA LEU A 208 5.70 -16.34 -2.76
C LEU A 208 6.39 -14.97 -2.80
N CYS A 209 7.71 -14.93 -3.04
CA CYS A 209 8.45 -13.67 -3.20
C CYS A 209 7.92 -12.83 -4.38
N SER A 210 7.60 -13.48 -5.50
CA SER A 210 6.99 -12.86 -6.67
C SER A 210 5.60 -12.29 -6.34
N LEU A 211 4.78 -13.04 -5.60
CA LEU A 211 3.46 -12.61 -5.18
C LEU A 211 3.55 -11.40 -4.23
N PHE A 212 4.45 -11.44 -3.25
CA PHE A 212 4.67 -10.32 -2.32
C PHE A 212 5.17 -9.06 -3.04
N THR A 213 6.10 -9.21 -3.98
CA THR A 213 6.59 -8.07 -4.78
C THR A 213 5.55 -7.53 -5.76
N ALA A 214 4.54 -8.34 -6.14
CA ALA A 214 3.41 -7.91 -6.96
C ALA A 214 2.35 -7.12 -6.17
N ILE A 215 2.25 -7.23 -4.85
CA ILE A 215 1.27 -6.47 -4.03
C ILE A 215 1.36 -4.95 -4.23
N PRO A 216 2.52 -4.27 -4.09
CA PRO A 216 2.60 -2.83 -4.30
C PRO A 216 2.34 -2.44 -5.77
N LEU A 217 2.64 -3.31 -6.72
CA LEU A 217 2.31 -3.11 -8.13
C LEU A 217 0.80 -3.16 -8.36
N LEU A 218 0.11 -4.13 -7.78
CA LEU A 218 -1.34 -4.25 -7.84
C LEU A 218 -2.01 -3.04 -7.16
N ALA A 219 -1.48 -2.55 -6.04
CA ALA A 219 -1.95 -1.33 -5.39
C ALA A 219 -1.73 -0.09 -6.27
N MET A 220 -0.56 0.05 -6.90
CA MET A 220 -0.26 1.15 -7.84
C MET A 220 -1.13 1.08 -9.10
N LEU A 221 -1.36 -0.13 -9.61
CA LEU A 221 -2.21 -0.33 -10.79
C LEU A 221 -3.68 -0.04 -10.44
N ALA A 222 -4.13 -0.46 -9.25
CA ALA A 222 -5.47 -0.15 -8.75
C ALA A 222 -5.66 1.36 -8.52
N THR A 223 -4.65 2.08 -8.02
CA THR A 223 -4.72 3.54 -7.89
C THR A 223 -4.76 4.23 -9.26
N ARG A 224 -3.94 3.79 -10.23
CA ARG A 224 -3.95 4.35 -11.60
C ARG A 224 -5.21 4.03 -12.40
N LEU A 225 -5.78 2.83 -12.23
CA LEU A 225 -7.06 2.43 -12.83
C LEU A 225 -8.26 3.04 -12.06
N GLY A 226 -8.01 3.78 -10.98
CA GLY A 226 -9.05 4.37 -10.13
C GLY A 226 -9.90 3.32 -9.39
N TRP A 227 -9.47 2.07 -9.35
CA TRP A 227 -10.08 0.98 -8.56
C TRP A 227 -9.79 1.10 -7.06
N ASP A 228 -8.80 1.92 -6.70
CA ASP A 228 -8.57 2.33 -5.33
C ASP A 228 -9.82 3.01 -4.74
N THR A 229 -10.23 2.52 -3.58
CA THR A 229 -11.34 3.06 -2.78
C THR A 229 -11.19 4.56 -2.55
N THR A 230 -9.96 5.02 -2.30
CA THR A 230 -9.63 6.43 -2.07
C THR A 230 -9.95 7.30 -3.29
N SER A 231 -9.61 6.81 -4.49
CA SER A 231 -9.92 7.48 -5.76
C SER A 231 -11.42 7.53 -6.05
N ARG A 232 -12.17 6.50 -5.65
CA ARG A 232 -13.64 6.50 -5.75
C ARG A 232 -14.27 7.48 -4.77
N HIS A 233 -13.80 7.53 -3.53
CA HIS A 233 -14.27 8.49 -2.53
C HIS A 233 -14.01 9.94 -2.95
N ALA A 234 -12.81 10.25 -3.45
CA ALA A 234 -12.51 11.59 -3.97
C ALA A 234 -13.42 11.98 -5.14
N ARG A 235 -13.71 11.05 -6.06
CA ARG A 235 -14.66 11.29 -7.18
C ARG A 235 -16.09 11.51 -6.69
N ARG A 236 -16.54 10.79 -5.67
CA ARG A 236 -17.86 10.98 -5.06
C ARG A 236 -17.98 12.32 -4.32
N LEU A 237 -16.92 12.77 -3.66
CA LEU A 237 -16.91 14.07 -2.96
C LEU A 237 -16.79 15.27 -3.91
N TYR A 238 -16.31 15.07 -5.14
CA TYR A 238 -16.01 16.17 -6.07
C TYR A 238 -17.17 17.12 -6.37
N PRO A 239 -18.41 16.67 -6.62
CA PRO A 239 -19.53 17.58 -6.86
C PRO A 239 -19.80 18.50 -5.66
N LEU A 240 -19.87 17.92 -4.46
CA LEU A 240 -20.05 18.66 -3.20
C LEU A 240 -18.91 19.65 -2.97
N TRP A 241 -17.67 19.19 -3.10
CA TRP A 241 -16.47 20.04 -2.94
C TRP A 241 -16.49 21.23 -3.89
N ARG A 242 -16.75 21.01 -5.18
CA ARG A 242 -16.76 22.07 -6.21
C ARG A 242 -17.81 23.14 -5.90
N ASP A 243 -19.01 22.73 -5.50
CA ASP A 243 -20.11 23.67 -5.29
C ASP A 243 -19.92 24.48 -4.00
N LEU A 244 -19.42 23.86 -2.93
CA LEU A 244 -19.10 24.55 -1.67
C LEU A 244 -17.91 25.50 -1.80
N THR A 245 -16.86 25.07 -2.49
CA THR A 245 -15.64 25.87 -2.68
C THR A 245 -15.85 27.03 -3.66
N ALA A 246 -16.75 26.90 -4.62
CA ALA A 246 -17.15 28.02 -5.49
C ALA A 246 -17.71 29.21 -4.69
N ALA A 247 -18.36 28.95 -3.56
CA ALA A 247 -18.85 30.03 -2.70
C ALA A 247 -17.74 30.66 -1.84
N PHE A 248 -16.65 29.95 -1.52
CA PHE A 248 -15.54 30.44 -0.69
C PHE A 248 -14.19 30.20 -1.36
N PRO A 249 -13.85 30.92 -2.45
CA PRO A 249 -12.60 30.70 -3.17
C PRO A 249 -11.35 30.93 -2.31
N GLY A 250 -11.43 31.79 -1.29
CA GLY A 250 -10.32 32.06 -0.36
C GLY A 250 -9.97 30.92 0.60
N LEU A 251 -10.81 29.89 0.70
CA LEU A 251 -10.54 28.68 1.50
C LEU A 251 -9.91 27.55 0.67
N VAL A 252 -9.79 27.74 -0.66
CA VAL A 252 -9.22 26.77 -1.58
C VAL A 252 -7.73 27.03 -1.73
N LEU A 253 -6.90 26.06 -1.35
CA LEU A 253 -5.46 26.24 -1.42
C LEU A 253 -4.89 25.77 -2.78
N TYR A 254 -5.57 24.87 -3.52
CA TYR A 254 -5.21 24.54 -4.91
C TYR A 254 -6.42 24.58 -5.85
N PRO A 255 -6.30 25.15 -7.06
CA PRO A 255 -7.32 25.01 -8.10
C PRO A 255 -7.59 23.54 -8.45
N ALA A 256 -8.81 23.22 -8.88
CA ALA A 256 -9.22 21.85 -9.20
C ALA A 256 -8.26 21.13 -10.19
N ALA A 257 -7.72 21.86 -11.17
CA ALA A 257 -6.77 21.34 -12.15
C ALA A 257 -5.42 20.95 -11.54
N GLU A 258 -4.97 21.66 -10.51
CA GLU A 258 -3.73 21.35 -9.78
C GLU A 258 -3.98 20.22 -8.78
N LEU A 259 -5.11 20.28 -8.05
CA LEU A 259 -5.54 19.22 -7.13
C LEU A 259 -5.68 17.85 -7.82
N ALA A 260 -6.09 17.83 -9.10
CA ALA A 260 -6.17 16.62 -9.90
C ALA A 260 -4.81 15.92 -10.13
N ARG A 261 -3.70 16.66 -10.06
CA ARG A 261 -2.33 16.14 -10.24
C ARG A 261 -1.76 15.50 -8.96
N HIS A 262 -2.38 15.74 -7.80
CA HIS A 262 -1.94 15.16 -6.54
C HIS A 262 -2.32 13.67 -6.40
N PRO A 263 -1.56 12.91 -5.59
CA PRO A 263 -1.91 11.53 -5.24
C PRO A 263 -3.33 11.43 -4.65
N PRO A 264 -4.08 10.34 -4.91
CA PRO A 264 -5.48 10.22 -4.48
C PRO A 264 -5.73 10.41 -2.99
N ALA A 265 -4.83 9.93 -2.12
CA ALA A 265 -4.92 10.10 -0.67
C ALA A 265 -4.75 11.56 -0.25
N ALA A 266 -3.74 12.26 -0.80
CA ALA A 266 -3.52 13.68 -0.54
C ALA A 266 -4.72 14.51 -1.04
N ARG A 267 -5.23 14.19 -2.23
CA ARG A 267 -6.44 14.82 -2.78
C ARG A 267 -7.66 14.60 -1.88
N LEU A 268 -7.92 13.36 -1.46
CA LEU A 268 -9.06 13.05 -0.59
C LEU A 268 -8.97 13.82 0.73
N HIS A 269 -7.82 13.76 1.40
CA HIS A 269 -7.60 14.47 2.65
C HIS A 269 -7.85 15.97 2.51
N ARG A 270 -7.28 16.58 1.45
CA ARG A 270 -7.46 18.00 1.17
C ARG A 270 -8.92 18.38 0.91
N MET A 271 -9.63 17.61 0.09
CA MET A 271 -11.04 17.85 -0.18
C MET A 271 -11.88 17.75 1.10
N THR A 272 -11.59 16.81 1.99
CA THR A 272 -12.25 16.69 3.30
C THR A 272 -12.04 17.95 4.15
N VAL A 273 -10.81 18.44 4.26
CA VAL A 273 -10.48 19.66 5.03
C VAL A 273 -11.18 20.88 4.43
N GLU A 274 -11.08 21.09 3.11
CA GLU A 274 -11.70 22.23 2.44
C GLU A 274 -13.25 22.18 2.51
N ILE A 275 -13.87 20.99 2.43
CA ILE A 275 -15.31 20.83 2.68
C ILE A 275 -15.66 21.22 4.12
N ARG A 276 -14.87 20.79 5.11
CA ARG A 276 -15.11 21.13 6.51
C ARG A 276 -15.04 22.63 6.75
N ASP A 277 -14.01 23.28 6.23
CA ASP A 277 -13.81 24.72 6.42
C ASP A 277 -14.91 25.53 5.72
N THR A 278 -15.33 25.11 4.54
CA THR A 278 -16.47 25.74 3.83
C THR A 278 -17.79 25.53 4.56
N LEU A 279 -18.05 24.33 5.11
CA LEU A 279 -19.24 24.07 5.94
C LEU A 279 -19.24 24.93 7.22
N LEU A 280 -18.08 25.13 7.86
CA LEU A 280 -17.94 26.04 9.00
C LEU A 280 -18.23 27.49 8.60
N GLY A 281 -17.71 27.93 7.45
CA GLY A 281 -17.95 29.26 6.90
C GLY A 281 -19.41 29.52 6.49
N LEU A 282 -20.18 28.47 6.19
CA LEU A 282 -21.61 28.58 5.84
C LEU A 282 -22.55 28.70 7.05
N ARG A 283 -22.09 28.40 8.27
CA ARG A 283 -22.95 28.44 9.48
C ARG A 283 -23.67 29.78 9.69
N PRO A 284 -23.07 30.96 9.47
CA PRO A 284 -23.76 32.25 9.60
C PRO A 284 -24.91 32.48 8.61
N TYR A 285 -25.03 31.64 7.58
CA TYR A 285 -26.06 31.75 6.53
C TYR A 285 -27.17 30.69 6.67
N MET A 286 -27.09 29.80 7.67
CA MET A 286 -28.06 28.73 7.87
C MET A 286 -29.32 29.29 8.54
N GLN A 287 -30.45 29.33 7.83
CA GLN A 287 -31.71 29.73 8.46
C GLN A 287 -32.14 28.64 9.45
N VAL A 288 -32.10 28.97 10.74
CA VAL A 288 -32.63 28.13 11.82
C VAL A 288 -34.02 28.65 12.14
N ASP A 289 -35.05 27.85 11.86
CA ASP A 289 -36.40 28.16 12.33
C ASP A 289 -36.43 28.08 13.86
N THR A 290 -36.29 29.23 14.52
CA THR A 290 -36.35 29.37 15.99
C THR A 290 -37.74 29.09 16.55
N THR A 291 -38.75 28.91 15.69
CA THR A 291 -40.13 28.57 16.06
C THR A 291 -40.34 27.07 16.29
N ALA A 292 -39.38 26.21 15.92
CA ALA A 292 -39.32 24.83 16.40
C ALA A 292 -38.72 24.83 17.81
N GLY A 293 -39.53 25.27 18.78
CA GLY A 293 -39.13 25.43 20.18
C GLY A 293 -38.55 24.15 20.78
N GLU A 294 -37.56 24.34 21.68
CA GLU A 294 -37.24 23.57 22.90
C GLU A 294 -37.45 22.04 22.93
N GLY A 295 -37.49 21.37 21.78
CA GLY A 295 -37.42 19.94 21.66
C GLY A 295 -35.98 19.58 21.35
N HIS A 296 -35.26 19.06 22.35
CA HIS A 296 -34.08 18.24 22.08
C HIS A 296 -34.42 17.30 20.91
N PRO A 297 -33.70 17.31 19.78
CA PRO A 297 -33.94 16.32 18.74
C PRO A 297 -33.77 14.96 19.41
N ALA A 298 -34.85 14.18 19.47
CA ALA A 298 -34.85 12.87 20.07
C ALA A 298 -33.59 12.13 19.60
N ALA A 299 -32.77 11.70 20.56
CA ALA A 299 -31.47 11.08 20.31
C ALA A 299 -31.58 9.83 19.40
N ASP A 300 -32.81 9.34 19.19
CA ASP A 300 -33.20 8.23 18.31
C ASP A 300 -33.42 8.59 16.83
N THR A 301 -33.19 9.83 16.41
CA THR A 301 -33.30 10.15 14.97
C THR A 301 -32.15 9.50 14.20
N GLU A 302 -32.47 8.51 13.37
CA GLU A 302 -31.52 7.77 12.51
C GLU A 302 -30.53 8.73 11.81
N LEU A 303 -29.24 8.39 11.82
CA LEU A 303 -28.16 9.21 11.25
C LEU A 303 -28.47 9.67 9.81
N GLY A 304 -29.10 8.81 9.01
CA GLY A 304 -29.52 9.15 7.65
C GLY A 304 -30.47 10.34 7.57
N THR A 305 -31.46 10.43 8.46
CA THR A 305 -32.43 11.53 8.51
C THR A 305 -31.76 12.85 8.92
N ARG A 306 -30.82 12.79 9.88
CA ARG A 306 -30.03 13.96 10.29
C ARG A 306 -29.18 14.49 9.13
N ILE A 307 -28.54 13.60 8.37
CA ILE A 307 -27.74 13.99 7.19
C ILE A 307 -28.63 14.60 6.11
N SER A 308 -29.82 14.03 5.85
CA SER A 308 -30.76 14.61 4.87
C SER A 308 -31.22 16.02 5.26
N ARG A 309 -31.61 16.25 6.53
CA ARG A 309 -31.95 17.60 7.01
C ARG A 309 -30.78 18.56 6.90
N TYR A 310 -29.59 18.10 7.29
CA TYR A 310 -28.37 18.90 7.21
C TYR A 310 -28.02 19.29 5.76
N SER A 311 -28.20 18.39 4.79
CA SER A 311 -27.96 18.69 3.37
C SER A 311 -28.84 19.82 2.83
N VAL A 312 -30.11 19.84 3.24
CA VAL A 312 -31.08 20.89 2.83
C VAL A 312 -30.69 22.23 3.45
N LEU A 313 -30.33 22.25 4.73
CA LEU A 313 -29.84 23.47 5.41
C LEU A 313 -28.58 24.03 4.75
N VAL A 314 -27.62 23.18 4.41
CA VAL A 314 -26.38 23.59 3.71
C VAL A 314 -26.69 24.18 2.33
N ALA A 315 -27.62 23.58 1.58
CA ALA A 315 -28.00 24.10 0.26
C ALA A 315 -28.71 25.46 0.36
N HIS A 316 -29.60 25.65 1.33
CA HIS A 316 -30.24 26.97 1.56
C HIS A 316 -29.23 28.02 2.02
N ALA A 317 -28.27 27.66 2.88
CA ALA A 317 -27.20 28.56 3.31
C ALA A 317 -26.31 28.98 2.13
N LEU A 318 -26.00 28.02 1.25
CA LEU A 318 -25.24 28.27 0.03
C LEU A 318 -25.99 29.24 -0.91
N ASP A 319 -27.29 29.03 -1.09
CA ASP A 319 -28.16 29.93 -1.86
C ASP A 319 -28.23 31.33 -1.27
N ALA A 320 -28.42 31.45 0.05
CA ALA A 320 -28.44 32.73 0.75
C ALA A 320 -27.13 33.50 0.57
N LYS A 321 -26.00 32.79 0.64
CA LYS A 321 -24.69 33.36 0.38
C LYS A 321 -24.54 33.84 -1.06
N PHE A 322 -24.93 33.03 -2.05
CA PHE A 322 -24.88 33.45 -3.46
C PHE A 322 -25.84 34.61 -3.77
N ALA A 323 -26.94 34.73 -3.03
CA ALA A 323 -27.85 35.87 -3.11
C ALA A 323 -27.32 37.15 -2.43
N GLY A 324 -26.12 37.11 -1.82
CA GLY A 324 -25.51 38.26 -1.17
C GLY A 324 -26.09 38.59 0.21
N ALA A 325 -26.73 37.63 0.88
CA ALA A 325 -27.15 37.81 2.27
C ALA A 325 -25.95 38.19 3.15
N GLN A 326 -26.19 38.99 4.20
CA GLN A 326 -25.15 39.30 5.18
C GLN A 326 -25.01 38.15 6.19
N PRO A 327 -23.79 37.80 6.62
CA PRO A 327 -23.58 36.76 7.62
C PRO A 327 -24.13 37.19 8.97
N ASP A 328 -24.97 36.35 9.58
CA ASP A 328 -25.49 36.60 10.93
C ASP A 328 -24.67 35.81 11.98
N PRO A 329 -23.90 36.49 12.85
CA PRO A 329 -23.08 35.84 13.87
C PRO A 329 -23.90 35.13 14.95
N ASP A 330 -25.14 35.55 15.22
CA ASP A 330 -26.00 34.92 16.22
C ASP A 330 -26.56 33.60 15.68
N THR A 331 -26.97 33.59 14.41
CA THR A 331 -27.32 32.38 13.67
C THR A 331 -26.15 31.37 13.67
N ALA A 332 -24.91 31.82 13.50
CA ALA A 332 -23.74 30.94 13.48
C ALA A 332 -23.53 30.17 14.81
N ARG A 333 -23.98 30.71 15.94
CA ARG A 333 -23.88 30.05 17.26
C ARG A 333 -24.88 28.91 17.39
N ILE A 334 -26.09 29.10 16.86
CA ILE A 334 -27.22 28.17 17.00
C ILE A 334 -27.26 27.14 15.87
N ALA A 335 -26.66 27.45 14.71
CA ALA A 335 -26.65 26.58 13.54
C ALA A 335 -26.11 25.17 13.85
N PRO A 336 -26.80 24.11 13.38
CA PRO A 336 -26.41 22.74 13.65
C PRO A 336 -25.00 22.43 13.12
N ARG A 337 -24.24 21.67 13.90
CA ARG A 337 -22.93 21.16 13.47
C ARG A 337 -23.12 19.99 12.51
N THR A 338 -22.08 19.70 11.72
CA THR A 338 -22.04 18.52 10.87
C THR A 338 -22.35 17.28 11.73
N PRO A 339 -23.32 16.43 11.34
CA PRO A 339 -23.67 15.24 12.12
C PRO A 339 -22.42 14.38 12.33
N SER A 340 -22.14 13.99 13.57
CA SER A 340 -20.95 13.19 13.88
C SER A 340 -21.35 11.91 14.62
N THR A 341 -20.67 10.80 14.30
CA THR A 341 -20.61 9.65 15.19
C THR A 341 -19.28 9.73 15.92
N ALA A 342 -19.32 9.82 17.26
CA ALA A 342 -18.19 10.18 18.12
C ALA A 342 -16.82 9.59 17.71
N ASN A 343 -15.77 10.43 17.78
CA ASN A 343 -14.32 10.14 17.91
C ASN A 343 -13.59 9.26 16.87
N ASP A 344 -14.14 8.99 15.68
CA ASP A 344 -13.42 8.27 14.62
C ASP A 344 -13.18 9.16 13.37
N PRO A 345 -11.94 9.44 12.94
CA PRO A 345 -11.70 10.19 11.69
C PRO A 345 -12.28 9.50 10.44
N ASN A 346 -12.45 8.17 10.46
CA ASN A 346 -13.17 7.47 9.39
C ASN A 346 -14.69 7.66 9.47
N SER A 347 -15.24 8.14 10.57
CA SER A 347 -16.66 8.49 10.66
C SER A 347 -16.98 9.80 9.95
N GLU A 348 -16.07 10.78 10.02
CA GLU A 348 -16.22 12.07 9.34
C GLU A 348 -16.29 11.88 7.82
N LEU A 349 -15.36 11.10 7.25
CA LEU A 349 -15.38 10.78 5.83
C LEU A 349 -16.69 10.07 5.41
N ARG A 350 -17.21 9.16 6.23
CA ARG A 350 -18.48 8.47 5.97
C ARG A 350 -19.66 9.46 5.93
N VAL A 351 -19.70 10.42 6.85
CA VAL A 351 -20.73 11.47 6.87
C VAL A 351 -20.63 12.35 5.63
N LEU A 352 -19.43 12.78 5.25
CA LEU A 352 -19.23 13.62 4.06
C LEU A 352 -19.59 12.88 2.76
N LEU A 353 -19.30 11.58 2.68
CA LEU A 353 -19.74 10.75 1.55
C LEU A 353 -21.26 10.62 1.50
N ALA A 354 -21.90 10.37 2.65
CA ALA A 354 -23.36 10.29 2.74
C ALA A 354 -24.05 11.63 2.44
N LEU A 355 -23.38 12.75 2.74
CA LEU A 355 -23.79 14.10 2.37
C LEU A 355 -23.64 14.32 0.86
N ALA A 356 -22.49 13.96 0.28
CA ALA A 356 -22.24 14.08 -1.15
C ALA A 356 -23.19 13.23 -2.00
N ASP A 357 -23.55 12.02 -1.54
CA ASP A 357 -24.53 11.16 -2.22
C ASP A 357 -25.93 11.80 -2.26
N ARG A 358 -26.29 12.60 -1.26
CA ARG A 358 -27.57 13.34 -1.18
C ARG A 358 -27.52 14.73 -1.81
N TRP A 359 -26.34 15.20 -2.21
CA TRP A 359 -26.13 16.58 -2.65
C TRP A 359 -26.82 16.93 -3.99
N PRO A 360 -26.72 16.10 -5.07
CA PRO A 360 -27.32 16.42 -6.36
C PRO A 360 -28.84 16.68 -6.32
N PRO A 361 -29.68 15.84 -5.68
CA PRO A 361 -31.13 16.09 -5.66
C PRO A 361 -31.50 17.33 -4.84
N VAL A 362 -30.76 17.60 -3.76
CA VAL A 362 -31.02 18.77 -2.90
C VAL A 362 -30.70 20.07 -3.64
N LEU A 363 -29.58 20.11 -4.37
CA LEU A 363 -29.20 21.28 -5.16
C LEU A 363 -30.19 21.56 -6.31
N ALA A 364 -30.73 20.51 -6.93
CA ALA A 364 -31.79 20.63 -7.95
C ALA A 364 -33.09 21.23 -7.36
N ALA A 365 -33.48 20.81 -6.14
CA ALA A 365 -34.66 21.36 -5.47
C ALA A 365 -34.48 22.82 -5.03
N ALA A 366 -33.29 23.17 -4.52
CA ALA A 366 -32.95 24.53 -4.09
C ALA A 366 -32.91 25.51 -5.28
N SER A 367 -32.26 25.12 -6.39
CA SER A 367 -32.21 25.92 -7.62
C SER A 367 -33.59 26.13 -8.27
N THR A 368 -34.48 25.14 -8.21
CA THR A 368 -35.87 25.28 -8.67
C THR A 368 -36.63 26.30 -7.82
N SER A 369 -36.44 26.27 -6.50
CA SER A 369 -37.04 27.26 -5.57
C SER A 369 -36.51 28.67 -5.84
N ARG A 370 -35.25 28.82 -6.26
CA ARG A 370 -34.67 30.11 -6.69
C ARG A 370 -35.36 30.67 -7.93
N ALA A 371 -35.63 29.83 -8.93
CA ALA A 371 -36.30 30.25 -10.16
C ALA A 371 -37.76 30.67 -9.93
N HIS A 372 -38.40 30.12 -8.90
CA HIS A 372 -39.80 30.39 -8.57
C HIS A 372 -40.02 31.53 -7.57
N ARG A 373 -38.97 32.18 -7.07
CA ARG A 373 -39.09 33.33 -6.16
C ARG A 373 -39.37 34.59 -7.00
N PRO A 374 -40.61 35.12 -7.01
CA PRO A 374 -40.89 36.34 -7.77
C PRO A 374 -40.02 37.48 -7.23
N ALA A 375 -39.46 38.27 -8.15
CA ALA A 375 -38.78 39.51 -7.81
C ALA A 375 -39.70 40.33 -6.89
N SER A 376 -39.25 40.62 -5.66
CA SER A 376 -40.06 41.41 -4.73
C SER A 376 -40.44 42.73 -5.41
N PRO A 377 -41.73 43.11 -5.37
CA PRO A 377 -42.17 44.38 -5.94
C PRO A 377 -41.45 45.50 -5.20
N HIS A 378 -40.85 46.40 -5.99
CA HIS A 378 -40.31 47.68 -5.56
C HIS A 378 -41.25 48.32 -4.54
N GLN A 379 -40.79 48.43 -3.29
CA GLN A 379 -41.49 49.16 -2.25
C GLN A 379 -41.43 50.65 -2.62
N PRO A 380 -42.55 51.34 -2.89
CA PRO A 380 -42.51 52.74 -3.26
C PRO A 380 -42.10 53.57 -2.04
N THR A 381 -41.07 54.38 -2.25
CA THR A 381 -40.56 55.39 -1.33
C THR A 381 -41.70 56.33 -0.93
N LYS A 382 -42.17 56.24 0.32
CA LYS A 382 -43.05 57.27 0.89
C LYS A 382 -42.21 58.48 1.28
N GLU A 383 -42.54 59.59 0.62
CA GLU A 383 -42.24 60.98 0.95
C GLU A 383 -42.06 61.30 2.44
N ARG A 384 -41.06 62.13 2.74
CA ARG A 384 -41.12 63.09 3.85
C ARG A 384 -40.93 64.49 3.30
N SER A 385 -42.05 65.18 3.12
CA SER A 385 -42.14 66.63 3.17
C SER A 385 -42.11 67.09 4.64
N ARG A 386 -41.18 67.97 4.96
CA ARG A 386 -41.34 69.11 5.88
C ARG A 386 -40.19 70.07 5.71
#